data_AF-A0A1M6FAD3-F1
#
_entry.id   AF-A0A1M6FAD3-F1
#
_cell.length_a   1.000
_cell.length_b   1.000
_cell.length_c   1.000
_cell.angle_alpha   90.00
_cell.angle_beta   90.00
_cell.angle_gamma   90.00
#
_symmetry.space_group_name_H-M   'P 1'
#
loop_
_entity.id
_entity.type
_entity.pdbx_description
1 polymer ?
#
loop_
_entity_poly.entity_id
_entity_poly.type
_entity_poly.pdbx_seq_one_letter_code
_entity_poly.pdbx_strand_id
1 'polypeptide(L)'
;MRTRLILLVMALLFFLPVFPAGAGDDLERATAAVSEVMDYVYHYHIARPGVDQLVEGAINGLLNSVGDPYTEYFTAEDLDNFTNSLEGNFAGIGVELEGWPPYPQVARVLRDSPAYRAGIREKDLIIRVNGDDTAGLTLSQVVEKIRGPAGSRVQLTIRRGGVPDFDVELVREKVSSPVVEGEMLSGNIGYVRVYAFGSKTVEEFGALMQEFRARGVKGMILDLRNDPGGYLQAAVDLAGYFLPAGQVVVTTLDRNNHKEVYYTAGKTPALELPLVVLVDDMSASSAEVLAGALQDYRRAVLVGDRTYGKGVVQAIIPLETGGALKLTIARYFTPGGRSIDGCGIEPDRWVSTPSLQLVAARQELEPHSPRSIIFNFSGTGVIVSGEKIGDFTSPLIRAGEIYVPLRFTLEALGFSVHWHREGHQVLARAGSRELVLDLGTKTAIIEGQNVKLGTLVTRGGSIYLPVSLFSRLGVIVQRNGEQLKLELLPVKQE
;
A
#
# COMPACT_ATOMS: atom_id res chain seq x y z
N MET A 1 -18.94 58.24 -15.56
CA MET A 1 -18.36 57.01 -16.16
C MET A 1 -16.84 57.12 -16.18
N ARG A 2 -16.14 56.36 -15.35
CA ARG A 2 -14.77 55.88 -15.58
C ARG A 2 -14.44 54.84 -14.50
N THR A 3 -14.58 53.59 -14.92
CA THR A 3 -14.27 52.35 -14.21
C THR A 3 -12.78 52.34 -13.85
N ARG A 4 -12.44 52.16 -12.57
CA ARG A 4 -11.07 51.78 -12.15
C ARG A 4 -11.02 50.27 -12.07
N LEU A 5 -10.42 49.66 -13.09
CA LEU A 5 -10.09 48.23 -13.11
C LEU A 5 -8.85 48.03 -12.24
N ILE A 6 -8.99 47.25 -11.17
CA ILE A 6 -7.89 46.76 -10.34
C ILE A 6 -7.22 45.64 -11.13
N LEU A 7 -5.96 45.84 -11.55
CA LEU A 7 -5.13 44.76 -12.07
C LEU A 7 -4.46 44.08 -10.87
N LEU A 8 -4.97 42.90 -10.52
CA LEU A 8 -4.33 41.99 -9.57
C LEU A 8 -3.20 41.28 -10.32
N VAL A 9 -1.96 41.74 -10.17
CA VAL A 9 -0.78 41.05 -10.70
C VAL A 9 -0.49 39.87 -9.77
N MET A 10 -0.86 38.67 -10.18
CA MET A 10 -0.34 37.42 -9.61
C MET A 10 1.15 37.36 -9.94
N ALA A 11 2.01 37.54 -8.93
CA ALA A 11 3.44 37.32 -9.07
C ALA A 11 3.71 35.80 -9.12
N LEU A 12 3.86 35.25 -10.33
CA LEU A 12 4.56 33.99 -10.52
C LEU A 12 6.05 34.23 -10.27
N LEU A 13 6.58 33.71 -9.17
CA LEU A 13 8.02 33.66 -8.94
C LEU A 13 8.62 32.57 -9.83
N PHE A 14 9.15 32.96 -10.98
CA PHE A 14 10.07 32.12 -11.75
C PHE A 14 11.41 32.07 -11.02
N PHE A 15 11.73 30.93 -10.39
CA PHE A 15 13.08 30.63 -9.96
C PHE A 15 13.91 30.24 -11.19
N LEU A 16 14.72 31.16 -11.71
CA LEU A 16 15.79 30.81 -12.65
C LEU A 16 17.00 30.34 -11.83
N PRO A 17 17.50 29.11 -12.02
CA PRO A 17 18.73 28.68 -11.37
C PRO A 17 19.90 29.50 -11.91
N VAL A 18 20.65 30.14 -11.01
CA VAL A 18 21.93 30.80 -11.35
C VAL A 18 23.01 29.72 -11.40
N PHE A 19 23.49 29.40 -12.60
CA PHE A 19 24.61 28.48 -12.78
C PHE A 19 25.95 29.19 -12.53
N PRO A 20 26.87 28.63 -11.73
CA PRO A 20 28.21 29.18 -11.55
C PRO A 20 29.04 29.10 -12.84
N ALA A 21 29.74 30.19 -13.18
CA ALA A 21 30.42 30.45 -14.46
C ALA A 21 31.67 29.56 -14.77
N GLY A 22 31.86 28.44 -14.07
CA GLY A 22 32.97 27.50 -14.30
C GLY A 22 32.54 26.07 -14.67
N ALA A 23 31.23 25.78 -14.73
CA ALA A 23 30.69 24.47 -15.09
C ALA A 23 30.37 24.34 -16.61
N GLY A 24 30.47 25.43 -17.37
CA GLY A 24 30.14 25.47 -18.80
C GLY A 24 31.08 24.62 -19.66
N ASP A 25 32.39 24.77 -19.50
CA ASP A 25 33.39 24.12 -20.37
C ASP A 25 33.38 22.59 -20.31
N ASP A 26 33.14 21.98 -19.15
CA ASP A 26 33.16 20.52 -19.00
C ASP A 26 31.84 19.88 -19.44
N LEU A 27 30.70 20.50 -19.14
CA LEU A 27 29.39 20.01 -19.57
C LEU A 27 29.23 20.17 -21.09
N GLU A 28 29.68 21.29 -21.66
CA GLU A 28 29.67 21.50 -23.11
C GLU A 28 30.52 20.45 -23.84
N ARG A 29 31.75 20.17 -23.36
CA ARG A 29 32.58 19.10 -23.93
C ARG A 29 31.93 17.73 -23.82
N ALA A 30 31.32 17.42 -22.67
CA ALA A 30 30.62 16.15 -22.48
C ALA A 30 29.43 16.00 -23.44
N THR A 31 28.65 17.07 -23.63
CA THR A 31 27.54 17.05 -24.60
C THR A 31 28.02 16.89 -26.03
N ALA A 32 29.14 17.53 -26.41
CA ALA A 32 29.71 17.39 -27.74
C ALA A 32 30.13 15.95 -28.05
N ALA A 33 30.75 15.26 -27.09
CA ALA A 33 31.14 13.86 -27.25
C ALA A 33 29.93 12.93 -27.42
N VAL A 34 28.85 13.15 -26.67
CA VAL A 34 27.60 12.39 -26.83
C VAL A 34 26.99 12.60 -28.21
N SER A 35 26.94 13.85 -28.68
CA SER A 35 26.44 14.19 -30.01
C SER A 35 27.28 13.58 -31.13
N GLU A 36 28.60 13.64 -31.03
CA GLU A 36 29.53 13.06 -32.01
C GLU A 36 29.35 11.54 -32.13
N VAL A 37 29.30 10.82 -30.99
CA VAL A 37 29.09 9.37 -30.98
C VAL A 37 27.71 9.01 -31.56
N MET A 38 26.68 9.75 -31.19
CA MET A 38 25.32 9.55 -31.73
C MET A 38 25.28 9.73 -33.24
N ASP A 39 25.97 10.74 -33.79
CA ASP A 39 26.07 10.99 -35.23
C ASP A 39 26.73 9.83 -35.97
N TYR A 40 27.86 9.32 -35.44
CA TYR A 40 28.53 8.15 -36.00
C TYR A 40 27.64 6.90 -35.98
N VAL A 41 26.92 6.65 -34.89
CA VAL A 41 26.01 5.50 -34.77
C VAL A 41 24.84 5.63 -35.75
N TYR A 42 24.23 6.81 -35.86
CA TYR A 42 23.10 7.04 -36.76
C TYR A 42 23.49 6.83 -38.24
N HIS A 43 24.61 7.40 -38.67
CA HIS A 43 25.02 7.37 -40.08
C HIS A 43 25.72 6.07 -40.51
N TYR A 44 26.48 5.42 -39.63
CA TYR A 44 27.37 4.31 -40.01
C TYR A 44 27.04 2.96 -39.38
N HIS A 45 26.18 2.88 -38.37
CA HIS A 45 25.85 1.59 -37.75
C HIS A 45 25.02 0.72 -38.71
N ILE A 46 25.46 -0.54 -38.92
CA ILE A 46 24.85 -1.47 -39.89
C ILE A 46 23.35 -1.72 -39.64
N ALA A 47 22.90 -1.63 -38.38
CA ALA A 47 21.50 -1.83 -38.00
C ALA A 47 20.59 -0.62 -38.27
N ARG A 48 21.15 0.56 -38.60
CA ARG A 48 20.41 1.80 -38.88
C ARG A 48 19.34 2.14 -37.81
N PRO A 49 19.76 2.34 -36.54
CA PRO A 49 18.83 2.63 -35.45
C PRO A 49 18.05 3.93 -35.71
N GLY A 50 16.81 3.97 -35.21
CA GLY A 50 15.99 5.19 -35.27
C GLY A 50 16.50 6.28 -34.32
N VAL A 51 16.26 7.55 -34.65
CA VAL A 51 16.69 8.70 -33.82
C VAL A 51 16.10 8.62 -32.42
N ASP A 52 14.80 8.33 -32.31
CA ASP A 52 14.10 8.26 -31.01
C ASP A 52 14.73 7.18 -30.09
N GLN A 53 15.08 6.02 -30.66
CA GLN A 53 15.76 4.95 -29.92
C GLN A 53 17.13 5.38 -29.40
N LEU A 54 17.89 6.14 -30.20
CA LEU A 54 19.21 6.65 -29.78
C LEU A 54 19.08 7.71 -28.69
N VAL A 55 18.11 8.62 -28.81
CA VAL A 55 17.83 9.68 -27.83
C VAL A 55 17.40 9.06 -26.50
N GLU A 56 16.44 8.15 -26.52
CA GLU A 56 15.96 7.46 -25.33
C GLU A 56 17.09 6.65 -24.67
N GLY A 57 17.89 5.93 -25.46
CA GLY A 57 19.04 5.19 -24.94
C GLY A 57 20.10 6.10 -24.28
N ALA A 58 20.38 7.26 -24.87
CA ALA A 58 21.32 8.23 -24.31
C ALA A 58 20.80 8.85 -23.01
N ILE A 59 19.52 9.26 -22.97
CA ILE A 59 18.88 9.81 -21.77
C ILE A 59 18.87 8.75 -20.66
N ASN A 60 18.38 7.54 -20.94
CA ASN A 60 18.32 6.47 -19.94
C ASN A 60 19.72 6.08 -19.43
N GLY A 61 20.73 6.08 -20.30
CA GLY A 61 22.13 5.88 -19.89
C GLY A 61 22.62 6.96 -18.92
N LEU A 62 22.30 8.23 -19.19
CA LEU A 62 22.60 9.35 -18.30
C LEU A 62 21.90 9.21 -16.94
N LEU A 63 20.60 8.92 -16.93
CA LEU A 63 19.84 8.80 -15.67
C LEU A 63 20.31 7.60 -14.83
N ASN A 64 20.57 6.45 -15.47
CA ASN A 64 21.13 5.28 -14.79
C ASN A 64 22.48 5.56 -14.12
N SER A 65 23.29 6.47 -14.68
CA SER A 65 24.59 6.85 -14.10
C SER A 65 24.48 7.59 -12.76
N VAL A 66 23.31 8.18 -12.45
CA VAL A 66 23.04 8.86 -11.18
C VAL A 66 22.84 7.85 -10.04
N GLY A 67 22.44 6.61 -10.36
CA GLY A 67 22.18 5.57 -9.37
C GLY A 67 20.93 5.81 -8.51
N ASP A 68 20.08 6.75 -8.91
CA ASP A 68 18.78 7.01 -8.28
C ASP A 68 17.67 6.26 -9.03
N PRO A 69 17.04 5.23 -8.43
CA PRO A 69 16.00 4.43 -9.08
C PRO A 69 14.69 5.20 -9.31
N TYR A 70 14.55 6.43 -8.79
CA TYR A 70 13.35 7.24 -8.92
C TYR A 70 13.46 8.38 -9.94
N THR A 71 14.67 8.62 -10.46
CA THR A 71 14.91 9.62 -11.50
C THR A 71 14.72 8.97 -12.86
N GLU A 72 13.71 9.43 -13.60
CA GLU A 72 13.20 8.76 -14.79
C GLU A 72 12.87 9.78 -15.88
N TYR A 73 13.06 9.39 -17.14
CA TYR A 73 12.57 10.12 -18.30
C TYR A 73 11.19 9.58 -18.67
N PHE A 74 10.22 10.49 -18.76
CA PHE A 74 8.89 10.19 -19.27
C PHE A 74 8.78 10.68 -20.71
N THR A 75 8.43 9.76 -21.61
CA THR A 75 7.88 10.17 -22.89
C THR A 75 6.54 10.91 -22.67
N ALA A 76 6.00 11.52 -23.73
CA ALA A 76 4.67 12.13 -23.65
C ALA A 76 3.60 11.10 -23.23
N GLU A 77 3.69 9.87 -23.72
CA GLU A 77 2.79 8.78 -23.35
C GLU A 77 2.97 8.35 -21.88
N ASP A 78 4.20 8.24 -21.40
CA ASP A 78 4.47 7.89 -20.00
C ASP A 78 3.96 8.96 -19.03
N LEU A 79 4.16 10.23 -19.38
CA LEU A 79 3.67 11.37 -18.59
C LEU A 79 2.14 11.37 -18.52
N ASP A 80 1.48 11.14 -19.66
CA ASP A 80 0.02 11.01 -19.72
C ASP A 80 -0.47 9.82 -18.88
N ASN A 81 0.18 8.66 -18.99
CA ASN A 81 -0.17 7.47 -18.22
C ASN A 81 0.02 7.69 -16.71
N PHE A 82 1.14 8.30 -16.31
CA PHE A 82 1.42 8.65 -14.92
C PHE A 82 0.37 9.62 -14.37
N THR A 83 0.11 10.72 -15.07
CA THR A 83 -0.87 11.73 -14.65
C THR A 83 -2.27 11.13 -14.58
N ASN A 84 -2.69 10.37 -15.58
CA ASN A 84 -3.98 9.69 -15.59
C ASN A 84 -4.12 8.74 -14.39
N SER A 85 -3.07 7.99 -14.05
CA SER A 85 -3.12 7.07 -12.91
C SER A 85 -3.37 7.77 -11.57
N LEU A 86 -2.77 8.96 -11.36
CA LEU A 86 -3.01 9.76 -10.15
C LEU A 86 -4.43 10.32 -10.10
N GLU A 87 -5.04 10.57 -11.26
CA GLU A 87 -6.41 11.06 -11.39
C GLU A 87 -7.46 9.94 -11.43
N GLY A 88 -7.05 8.70 -11.13
CA GLY A 88 -7.93 7.53 -11.16
C GLY A 88 -8.36 7.10 -12.57
N ASN A 89 -7.69 7.61 -13.60
CA ASN A 89 -7.97 7.31 -15.00
C ASN A 89 -6.95 6.29 -15.54
N PHE A 90 -7.43 5.23 -16.17
CA PHE A 90 -6.53 4.24 -16.76
C PHE A 90 -7.16 3.56 -17.97
N ALA A 91 -6.31 3.12 -18.90
CA ALA A 91 -6.72 2.25 -20.00
C ALA A 91 -6.65 0.79 -19.55
N GLY A 92 -7.78 0.10 -19.52
CA GLY A 92 -7.86 -1.28 -19.07
C GLY A 92 -9.26 -1.86 -19.16
N ILE A 93 -9.52 -2.88 -18.35
CA ILE A 93 -10.81 -3.59 -18.33
C ILE A 93 -11.67 -3.28 -17.10
N GLY A 94 -11.15 -2.51 -16.15
CA GLY A 94 -11.86 -2.09 -14.93
C GLY A 94 -12.05 -3.18 -13.88
N VAL A 95 -10.97 -3.90 -13.55
CA VAL A 95 -10.94 -4.84 -12.42
C VAL A 95 -9.82 -4.45 -11.44
N GLU A 96 -10.07 -4.65 -10.15
CA GLU A 96 -9.04 -4.67 -9.13
C GLU A 96 -8.74 -6.12 -8.78
N LEU A 97 -7.45 -6.42 -8.64
CA LEU A 97 -6.96 -7.76 -8.37
C LEU A 97 -6.26 -7.78 -7.01
N GLU A 98 -6.42 -8.88 -6.30
CA GLU A 98 -5.64 -9.19 -5.11
C GLU A 98 -4.77 -10.43 -5.34
N GLY A 99 -3.60 -10.45 -4.71
CA GLY A 99 -2.66 -11.56 -4.79
C GLY A 99 -3.20 -12.78 -4.05
N TRP A 100 -3.74 -13.75 -4.80
CA TRP A 100 -4.30 -14.97 -4.25
C TRP A 100 -3.55 -16.20 -4.77
N PRO A 101 -2.92 -17.04 -3.94
CA PRO A 101 -2.21 -18.21 -4.46
C PRO A 101 -3.18 -19.31 -4.96
N PRO A 102 -2.94 -19.94 -6.13
CA PRO A 102 -1.86 -19.67 -7.08
C PRO A 102 -2.23 -18.65 -8.19
N TYR A 103 -3.47 -18.17 -8.26
CA TYR A 103 -3.98 -17.28 -9.30
C TYR A 103 -4.55 -15.99 -8.72
N PRO A 104 -4.27 -14.81 -9.29
CA PRO A 104 -4.84 -13.56 -8.82
C PRO A 104 -6.37 -13.62 -8.83
N GLN A 105 -6.96 -13.09 -7.78
CA GLN A 105 -8.40 -13.05 -7.58
C GLN A 105 -8.93 -11.65 -7.90
N VAL A 106 -10.10 -11.58 -8.52
CA VAL A 106 -10.83 -10.32 -8.71
C VAL A 106 -11.34 -9.87 -7.35
N ALA A 107 -10.70 -8.84 -6.80
CA ALA A 107 -11.15 -8.19 -5.58
C ALA A 107 -12.38 -7.32 -5.84
N ARG A 108 -12.39 -6.61 -6.98
CA ARG A 108 -13.49 -5.71 -7.36
C ARG A 108 -13.65 -5.61 -8.86
N VAL A 109 -14.89 -5.39 -9.31
CA VAL A 109 -15.21 -5.06 -10.70
C VAL A 109 -15.84 -3.68 -10.75
N LEU A 110 -15.22 -2.75 -11.48
CA LEU A 110 -15.72 -1.38 -11.60
C LEU A 110 -17.01 -1.37 -12.41
N ARG A 111 -18.04 -0.69 -11.90
CA ARG A 111 -19.33 -0.56 -12.59
C ARG A 111 -19.13 0.07 -13.97
N ASP A 112 -19.91 -0.36 -14.94
CA ASP A 112 -19.88 0.13 -16.32
C ASP A 112 -18.51 -0.02 -17.03
N SER A 113 -17.62 -0.85 -16.50
CA SER A 113 -16.37 -1.22 -17.15
C SER A 113 -16.55 -2.35 -18.18
N PRO A 114 -15.57 -2.59 -19.07
CA PRO A 114 -15.55 -3.76 -19.94
C PRO A 114 -15.76 -5.07 -19.18
N ALA A 115 -15.07 -5.25 -18.05
CA ALA A 115 -15.19 -6.45 -17.22
C ALA A 115 -16.58 -6.62 -16.60
N TYR A 116 -17.19 -5.52 -16.14
CA TYR A 116 -18.56 -5.53 -15.62
C TYR A 116 -19.57 -5.95 -16.69
N ARG A 117 -19.48 -5.36 -17.90
CA ARG A 117 -20.35 -5.74 -19.02
C ARG A 117 -20.16 -7.18 -19.47
N ALA A 118 -18.94 -7.70 -19.37
CA ALA A 118 -18.62 -9.07 -19.68
C ALA A 118 -19.01 -10.08 -18.57
N GLY A 119 -19.55 -9.60 -17.45
CA GLY A 119 -20.04 -10.44 -16.37
C GLY A 119 -18.94 -11.07 -15.50
N ILE A 120 -17.75 -10.48 -15.48
CA ILE A 120 -16.71 -10.79 -14.48
C ILE A 120 -17.24 -10.38 -13.10
N ARG A 121 -16.91 -11.15 -12.07
CA ARG A 121 -17.42 -10.98 -10.70
C ARG A 121 -16.28 -11.01 -9.70
N GLU A 122 -16.52 -10.40 -8.55
CA GLU A 122 -15.67 -10.59 -7.38
C GLU A 122 -15.48 -12.08 -7.10
N LYS A 123 -14.28 -12.42 -6.65
CA LYS A 123 -13.79 -13.79 -6.37
C LYS A 123 -13.50 -14.67 -7.57
N ASP A 124 -13.74 -14.19 -8.78
CA ASP A 124 -13.24 -14.86 -9.98
C ASP A 124 -11.72 -14.95 -9.94
N LEU A 125 -11.16 -16.10 -10.31
CA LEU A 125 -9.72 -16.26 -10.48
C LEU A 125 -9.37 -16.04 -11.95
N ILE A 126 -8.43 -15.15 -12.22
CA ILE A 126 -7.87 -14.98 -13.57
C ILE A 126 -6.77 -16.00 -13.70
N ILE A 127 -7.02 -17.09 -14.45
CA ILE A 127 -6.06 -18.19 -14.58
C ILE A 127 -5.15 -18.03 -15.81
N ARG A 128 -5.62 -17.34 -16.86
CA ARG A 128 -4.79 -16.97 -18.03
C ARG A 128 -5.06 -15.56 -18.54
N VAL A 129 -4.04 -14.95 -19.14
CA VAL A 129 -4.14 -13.70 -19.91
C VAL A 129 -3.54 -13.93 -21.30
N ASN A 130 -4.33 -13.79 -22.35
CA ASN A 130 -3.95 -14.08 -23.74
C ASN A 130 -3.33 -15.48 -23.94
N GLY A 131 -3.84 -16.47 -23.21
CA GLY A 131 -3.35 -17.86 -23.24
C GLY A 131 -2.18 -18.16 -22.30
N ASP A 132 -1.49 -17.14 -21.76
CA ASP A 132 -0.42 -17.33 -20.80
C ASP A 132 -0.98 -17.65 -19.41
N ASP A 133 -0.46 -18.71 -18.77
CA ASP A 133 -0.78 -19.04 -17.39
C ASP A 133 -0.31 -17.93 -16.43
N THR A 134 -1.16 -17.58 -15.49
CA THR A 134 -0.87 -16.58 -14.46
C THR A 134 -0.34 -17.20 -13.17
N ALA A 135 -0.35 -18.53 -13.05
CA ALA A 135 0.18 -19.23 -11.90
C ALA A 135 1.66 -18.88 -11.65
N GLY A 136 1.96 -18.41 -10.44
CA GLY A 136 3.32 -18.06 -10.03
C GLY A 136 3.83 -16.71 -10.56
N LEU A 137 3.03 -15.97 -11.33
CA LEU A 137 3.32 -14.57 -11.63
C LEU A 137 3.02 -13.70 -10.41
N THR A 138 3.77 -12.62 -10.26
CA THR A 138 3.44 -11.54 -9.31
C THR A 138 2.19 -10.80 -9.78
N LEU A 139 1.50 -10.15 -8.84
CA LEU A 139 0.31 -9.35 -9.16
C LEU A 139 0.60 -8.30 -10.23
N SER A 140 1.73 -7.58 -10.11
CA SER A 140 2.16 -6.55 -11.06
C SER A 140 2.35 -7.11 -12.47
N GLN A 141 3.00 -8.26 -12.62
CA GLN A 141 3.18 -8.91 -13.92
C GLN A 141 1.85 -9.28 -14.59
N VAL A 142 0.85 -9.71 -13.80
CA VAL A 142 -0.48 -10.00 -14.33
C VAL A 142 -1.19 -8.71 -14.73
N VAL A 143 -1.11 -7.65 -13.91
CA VAL A 143 -1.68 -6.33 -14.22
C VAL A 143 -1.09 -5.76 -15.52
N GLU A 144 0.21 -5.85 -15.72
CA GLU A 144 0.89 -5.42 -16.96
C GLU A 144 0.34 -6.14 -18.19
N LYS A 145 0.12 -7.46 -18.11
CA LYS A 145 -0.49 -8.24 -19.21
C LYS A 145 -1.93 -7.83 -19.50
N ILE A 146 -2.68 -7.44 -18.46
CA ILE A 146 -4.09 -7.02 -18.59
C ILE A 146 -4.21 -5.60 -19.13
N ARG A 147 -3.29 -4.70 -18.73
CA ARG A 147 -3.24 -3.31 -19.25
C ARG A 147 -2.80 -3.28 -20.71
N GLY A 148 -3.04 -2.13 -21.34
CA GLY A 148 -2.71 -1.90 -22.74
C GLY A 148 -3.50 -0.74 -23.33
N PRO A 149 -3.20 -0.32 -24.57
CA PRO A 149 -3.83 0.83 -25.19
C PRO A 149 -5.36 0.70 -25.26
N ALA A 150 -6.07 1.80 -25.06
CA ALA A 150 -7.53 1.82 -25.24
C ALA A 150 -7.90 1.41 -26.68
N GLY A 151 -8.94 0.59 -26.82
CA GLY A 151 -9.37 -0.01 -28.08
C GLY A 151 -8.68 -1.34 -28.43
N SER A 152 -7.56 -1.68 -27.78
CA SER A 152 -6.92 -3.00 -27.95
C SER A 152 -7.71 -4.09 -27.21
N ARG A 153 -7.46 -5.35 -27.57
CA ARG A 153 -8.16 -6.52 -27.01
C ARG A 153 -7.31 -7.30 -26.02
N VAL A 154 -7.96 -7.93 -25.04
CA VAL A 154 -7.37 -8.90 -24.12
C VAL A 154 -8.33 -10.05 -23.92
N GLN A 155 -7.81 -11.28 -23.91
CA GLN A 155 -8.57 -12.48 -23.58
C GLN A 155 -8.18 -12.94 -22.18
N LEU A 156 -9.15 -13.12 -21.30
CA LEU A 156 -8.96 -13.72 -19.99
C LEU A 156 -9.58 -15.10 -19.95
N THR A 157 -8.90 -16.06 -19.31
CA THR A 157 -9.56 -17.30 -18.88
C THR A 157 -9.91 -17.17 -17.41
N ILE A 158 -11.19 -17.30 -17.09
CA ILE A 158 -11.75 -17.12 -15.75
C ILE A 158 -12.11 -18.47 -15.15
N ARG A 159 -11.73 -18.65 -13.88
CA ARG A 159 -12.21 -19.74 -13.04
C ARG A 159 -13.16 -19.22 -11.97
N ARG A 160 -14.38 -19.74 -11.98
CA ARG A 160 -15.47 -19.39 -11.06
C ARG A 160 -16.08 -20.66 -10.46
N GLY A 161 -16.24 -20.68 -9.15
CA GLY A 161 -16.82 -21.83 -8.44
C GLY A 161 -18.19 -22.24 -9.01
N GLY A 162 -18.38 -23.54 -9.24
CA GLY A 162 -19.66 -24.11 -9.70
C GLY A 162 -19.88 -24.11 -11.22
N VAL A 163 -18.93 -23.60 -12.02
CA VAL A 163 -18.97 -23.66 -13.49
C VAL A 163 -17.61 -24.08 -14.07
N PRO A 164 -17.56 -24.65 -15.29
CA PRO A 164 -16.29 -24.87 -15.99
C PRO A 164 -15.55 -23.55 -16.24
N ASP A 165 -14.22 -23.61 -16.32
CA ASP A 165 -13.40 -22.45 -16.74
C ASP A 165 -13.88 -21.94 -18.10
N PHE A 166 -13.90 -20.62 -18.29
CA PHE A 166 -14.42 -20.00 -19.52
C PHE A 166 -13.60 -18.78 -19.93
N ASP A 167 -13.54 -18.53 -21.24
CA ASP A 167 -12.82 -17.39 -21.81
C ASP A 167 -13.74 -16.17 -21.96
N VAL A 168 -13.15 -15.00 -21.75
CA VAL A 168 -13.80 -13.70 -21.90
C VAL A 168 -12.88 -12.80 -22.72
N GLU A 169 -13.36 -12.37 -23.89
CA GLU A 169 -12.67 -11.36 -24.70
C GLU A 169 -13.18 -9.97 -24.32
N LEU A 170 -12.25 -9.07 -24.01
CA LEU A 170 -12.53 -7.71 -23.54
C LEU A 170 -11.83 -6.71 -24.46
N VAL A 171 -12.50 -5.59 -24.71
CA VAL A 171 -11.88 -4.41 -25.32
C VAL A 171 -11.47 -3.47 -24.19
N ARG A 172 -10.20 -3.06 -24.18
CA ARG A 172 -9.69 -2.09 -23.20
C ARG A 172 -10.32 -0.73 -23.46
N GLU A 173 -10.76 -0.07 -22.42
CA GLU A 173 -11.36 1.26 -22.47
C GLU A 173 -10.70 2.17 -21.46
N LYS A 174 -10.88 3.49 -21.63
CA LYS A 174 -10.58 4.43 -20.55
C LYS A 174 -11.61 4.22 -19.45
N VAL A 175 -11.15 3.78 -18.29
CA VAL A 175 -11.95 3.61 -17.08
C VAL A 175 -11.51 4.70 -16.11
N SER A 176 -12.49 5.28 -15.41
CA SER A 176 -12.27 6.23 -14.33
C SER A 176 -12.81 5.62 -13.04
N SER A 177 -12.00 5.68 -11.99
CA SER A 177 -12.37 5.29 -10.63
C SER A 177 -12.14 6.48 -9.71
N PRO A 178 -12.96 6.68 -8.68
CA PRO A 178 -12.62 7.59 -7.60
C PRO A 178 -11.23 7.24 -7.03
N VAL A 179 -10.46 8.27 -6.65
CA VAL A 179 -9.18 8.10 -5.97
C VAL A 179 -9.37 7.90 -4.47
N VAL A 180 -10.53 8.30 -3.95
CA VAL A 180 -11.00 7.96 -2.61
C VAL A 180 -12.36 7.28 -2.68
N GLU A 181 -12.48 6.15 -2.01
CA GLU A 181 -13.76 5.47 -1.82
C GLU A 181 -14.00 5.17 -0.35
N GLY A 182 -15.26 5.00 0.03
CA GLY A 182 -15.58 4.64 1.39
C GLY A 182 -16.93 3.99 1.55
N GLU A 183 -17.05 3.22 2.63
CA GLU A 183 -18.29 2.64 3.08
C GLU A 183 -18.42 2.73 4.60
N MET A 184 -19.66 2.69 5.09
CA MET A 184 -19.92 2.59 6.52
C MET A 184 -20.00 1.13 6.92
N LEU A 185 -19.03 0.67 7.70
CA LEU A 185 -19.02 -0.66 8.29
C LEU A 185 -19.93 -0.74 9.53
N SER A 186 -20.18 -1.97 9.98
CA SER A 186 -20.88 -2.22 11.24
C SER A 186 -20.19 -1.52 12.42
N GLY A 187 -21.00 -1.03 13.37
CA GLY A 187 -20.52 -0.22 14.50
C GLY A 187 -20.39 1.28 14.21
N ASN A 188 -20.90 1.75 13.06
CA ASN A 188 -20.72 3.12 12.56
C ASN A 188 -19.24 3.48 12.37
N ILE A 189 -18.47 2.55 11.81
CA ILE A 189 -17.06 2.78 11.48
C ILE A 189 -16.99 3.18 10.01
N GLY A 190 -16.47 4.38 9.73
CA GLY A 190 -16.19 4.80 8.37
C GLY A 190 -14.93 4.10 7.87
N TYR A 191 -15.05 3.29 6.83
CA TYR A 191 -13.89 2.77 6.10
C TYR A 191 -13.67 3.68 4.89
N VAL A 192 -12.45 4.21 4.75
CA VAL A 192 -12.06 5.07 3.64
C VAL A 192 -10.79 4.50 3.05
N ARG A 193 -10.77 4.22 1.75
CA ARG A 193 -9.60 3.80 1.01
C ARG A 193 -9.13 4.94 0.11
N VAL A 194 -7.84 5.26 0.20
CA VAL A 194 -7.16 6.17 -0.73
C VAL A 194 -6.28 5.30 -1.64
N TYR A 195 -6.54 5.39 -2.95
CA TYR A 195 -5.82 4.59 -3.94
C TYR A 195 -4.58 5.32 -4.46
N ALA A 196 -4.63 6.64 -4.50
CA ALA A 196 -3.55 7.53 -4.88
C ALA A 196 -3.83 8.95 -4.38
N PHE A 197 -2.77 9.74 -4.29
CA PHE A 197 -2.85 11.17 -3.97
C PHE A 197 -2.92 12.00 -5.28
N GLY A 198 -4.13 12.11 -5.84
CA GLY A 198 -4.46 12.89 -7.02
C GLY A 198 -5.03 14.28 -6.70
N SER A 199 -5.42 15.01 -7.74
CA SER A 199 -6.00 16.36 -7.58
C SER A 199 -7.35 16.37 -6.86
N LYS A 200 -8.11 15.25 -6.95
CA LYS A 200 -9.45 15.10 -6.38
C LYS A 200 -9.49 14.50 -4.97
N THR A 201 -8.37 13.99 -4.45
CA THR A 201 -8.33 13.22 -3.20
C THR A 201 -9.00 13.95 -2.04
N VAL A 202 -8.70 15.24 -1.85
CA VAL A 202 -9.21 16.04 -0.73
C VAL A 202 -10.72 16.34 -0.88
N GLU A 203 -11.19 16.53 -2.11
CA GLU A 203 -12.60 16.79 -2.42
C GLU A 203 -13.44 15.52 -2.19
N GLU A 204 -13.02 14.40 -2.76
CA GLU A 204 -13.71 13.11 -2.63
C GLU A 204 -13.75 12.64 -1.17
N PHE A 205 -12.64 12.78 -0.44
CA PHE A 205 -12.61 12.52 1.00
C PHE A 205 -13.59 13.42 1.76
N GLY A 206 -13.64 14.72 1.44
CA GLY A 206 -14.55 15.67 2.06
C GLY A 206 -16.03 15.30 1.85
N ALA A 207 -16.39 14.86 0.64
CA ALA A 207 -17.74 14.40 0.32
C ALA A 207 -18.13 13.15 1.11
N LEU A 208 -17.26 12.14 1.17
CA LEU A 208 -17.47 10.92 1.97
C LEU A 208 -17.63 11.25 3.45
N MET A 209 -16.82 12.17 3.98
CA MET A 209 -16.92 12.58 5.38
C MET A 209 -18.24 13.29 5.73
N GLN A 210 -18.82 14.04 4.79
CA GLN A 210 -20.16 14.62 4.99
C GLN A 210 -21.23 13.52 5.12
N GLU A 211 -21.18 12.51 4.26
CA GLU A 211 -22.08 11.35 4.34
C GLU A 211 -21.91 10.60 5.67
N PHE A 212 -20.66 10.30 6.05
CA PHE A 212 -20.36 9.56 7.27
C PHE A 212 -20.80 10.30 8.53
N ARG A 213 -20.62 11.62 8.58
CA ARG A 213 -21.12 12.46 9.67
C ARG A 213 -22.64 12.42 9.77
N ALA A 214 -23.35 12.53 8.64
CA ALA A 214 -24.81 12.43 8.62
C ALA A 214 -25.32 11.07 9.12
N ARG A 215 -24.53 10.01 8.96
CA ARG A 215 -24.83 8.65 9.42
C ARG A 215 -24.31 8.33 10.83
N GLY A 216 -23.71 9.31 11.52
CA GLY A 216 -23.27 9.17 12.91
C GLY A 216 -22.03 8.29 13.08
N VAL A 217 -21.03 8.48 12.22
CA VAL A 217 -19.71 7.83 12.31
C VAL A 217 -19.09 8.01 13.70
N LYS A 218 -18.52 6.94 14.26
CA LYS A 218 -17.93 6.88 15.60
C LYS A 218 -16.44 6.57 15.62
N GLY A 219 -15.89 6.08 14.52
CA GLY A 219 -14.48 5.77 14.33
C GLY A 219 -14.18 5.63 12.84
N MET A 220 -12.91 5.67 12.47
CA MET A 220 -12.52 5.61 11.07
C MET A 220 -11.31 4.69 10.86
N ILE A 221 -11.35 3.93 9.77
CA ILE A 221 -10.23 3.18 9.23
C ILE A 221 -9.85 3.87 7.91
N LEU A 222 -8.63 4.39 7.83
CA LEU A 222 -8.05 4.94 6.61
C LEU A 222 -7.13 3.87 5.99
N ASP A 223 -7.50 3.34 4.84
CA ASP A 223 -6.73 2.34 4.13
C ASP A 223 -5.81 2.98 3.07
N LEU A 224 -4.50 2.92 3.32
CA LEU A 224 -3.43 3.38 2.44
C LEU A 224 -2.64 2.21 1.83
N ARG A 225 -3.11 0.97 2.00
CA ARG A 225 -2.47 -0.22 1.42
C ARG A 225 -2.47 -0.13 -0.10
N ASN A 226 -1.34 -0.46 -0.71
CA ASN A 226 -1.13 -0.40 -2.17
C ASN A 226 -1.22 1.02 -2.78
N ASP A 227 -1.15 2.08 -1.96
CA ASP A 227 -1.09 3.46 -2.43
C ASP A 227 0.37 3.88 -2.72
N PRO A 228 0.77 4.09 -3.98
CA PRO A 228 2.14 4.45 -4.35
C PRO A 228 2.48 5.93 -4.04
N GLY A 229 1.54 6.68 -3.49
CA GLY A 229 1.62 8.10 -3.20
C GLY A 229 0.99 8.96 -4.31
N GLY A 230 1.66 10.05 -4.66
CA GLY A 230 1.15 11.04 -5.62
C GLY A 230 1.55 12.44 -5.21
N TYR A 231 0.69 13.43 -5.43
CA TYR A 231 0.98 14.82 -5.11
C TYR A 231 1.16 15.03 -3.60
N LEU A 232 2.34 15.55 -3.22
CA LEU A 232 2.66 15.82 -1.81
C LEU A 232 1.64 16.73 -1.14
N GLN A 233 1.20 17.78 -1.84
CA GLN A 233 0.24 18.73 -1.30
C GLN A 233 -1.12 18.08 -0.98
N ALA A 234 -1.54 17.06 -1.73
CA ALA A 234 -2.78 16.34 -1.44
C ALA A 234 -2.69 15.59 -0.10
N ALA A 235 -1.52 15.01 0.25
CA ALA A 235 -1.30 14.42 1.56
C ALA A 235 -1.26 15.45 2.69
N VAL A 236 -0.63 16.61 2.45
CA VAL A 236 -0.60 17.73 3.41
C VAL A 236 -2.00 18.27 3.68
N ASP A 237 -2.79 18.45 2.64
CA ASP A 237 -4.16 18.94 2.75
C ASP A 237 -5.08 17.90 3.42
N LEU A 238 -4.93 16.62 3.07
CA LEU A 238 -5.68 15.53 3.70
C LEU A 238 -5.32 15.37 5.18
N ALA A 239 -4.04 15.56 5.57
CA ALA A 239 -3.62 15.58 6.97
C ALA A 239 -4.36 16.65 7.79
N GLY A 240 -4.78 17.75 7.16
CA GLY A 240 -5.59 18.80 7.77
C GLY A 240 -6.98 18.35 8.24
N TYR A 241 -7.49 17.20 7.80
CA TYR A 241 -8.71 16.61 8.36
C TYR A 241 -8.47 15.92 9.71
N PHE A 242 -7.23 15.55 10.04
CA PHE A 242 -6.92 14.73 11.21
C PHE A 242 -6.09 15.46 12.26
N LEU A 243 -5.29 16.42 11.83
CA LEU A 243 -4.41 17.21 12.68
C LEU A 243 -4.92 18.65 12.81
N PRO A 244 -4.78 19.30 13.98
CA PRO A 244 -5.11 20.72 14.14
C PRO A 244 -4.40 21.62 13.13
N ALA A 245 -4.92 22.83 12.93
CA ALA A 245 -4.29 23.85 12.09
C ALA A 245 -2.87 24.20 12.55
N GLY A 246 -1.95 24.45 11.60
CA GLY A 246 -0.58 24.85 11.89
C GLY A 246 0.34 23.73 12.36
N GLN A 247 -0.08 22.47 12.30
CA GLN A 247 0.78 21.32 12.59
C GLN A 247 1.69 21.03 11.41
N VAL A 248 2.96 20.71 11.69
CA VAL A 248 3.91 20.27 10.66
C VAL A 248 3.45 18.90 10.16
N VAL A 249 3.35 18.73 8.85
CA VAL A 249 3.06 17.43 8.21
C VAL A 249 4.35 16.79 7.71
N VAL A 250 5.21 17.57 7.07
CA VAL A 250 6.46 17.08 6.50
C VAL A 250 7.48 18.21 6.38
N THR A 251 8.75 17.88 6.50
CA THR A 251 9.87 18.78 6.19
C THR A 251 10.65 18.22 5.01
N THR A 252 11.02 19.05 4.02
CA THR A 252 11.90 18.65 2.92
C THR A 252 13.26 19.35 3.03
N LEU A 253 14.30 18.71 2.50
CA LEU A 253 15.66 19.24 2.46
C LEU A 253 16.27 18.99 1.07
N ASP A 254 16.59 20.06 0.35
CA ASP A 254 17.16 19.99 -1.00
C ASP A 254 18.69 19.82 -1.00
N ARG A 255 19.29 19.75 -2.19
CA ARG A 255 20.74 19.61 -2.38
C ARG A 255 21.60 20.76 -1.84
N ASN A 256 21.00 21.92 -1.60
CA ASN A 256 21.65 23.12 -1.07
C ASN A 256 21.38 23.30 0.44
N ASN A 257 20.79 22.29 1.09
CA ASN A 257 20.32 22.32 2.47
C ASN A 257 19.23 23.38 2.73
N HIS A 258 18.50 23.81 1.70
CA HIS A 258 17.30 24.61 1.90
C HIS A 258 16.20 23.71 2.48
N LYS A 259 15.70 24.12 3.63
CA LYS A 259 14.62 23.45 4.35
C LYS A 259 13.28 24.11 4.03
N GLU A 260 12.33 23.32 3.57
CA GLU A 260 10.93 23.73 3.44
C GLU A 260 10.07 22.91 4.42
N VAL A 261 9.06 23.55 5.02
CA VAL A 261 8.18 22.93 6.01
C VAL A 261 6.73 23.10 5.60
N TYR A 262 6.01 22.00 5.53
CA TYR A 262 4.61 21.95 5.12
C TYR A 262 3.73 21.83 6.35
N TYR A 263 2.69 22.69 6.41
CA TYR A 263 1.79 22.79 7.56
C TYR A 263 0.35 22.52 7.14
N THR A 264 -0.46 22.03 8.10
CA THR A 264 -1.91 21.96 7.91
C THR A 264 -2.53 23.36 7.81
N ALA A 265 -3.35 23.57 6.76
CA ALA A 265 -3.93 24.88 6.47
C ALA A 265 -5.06 25.31 7.43
N GLY A 266 -5.66 24.38 8.19
CA GLY A 266 -6.73 24.69 9.15
C GLY A 266 -8.09 25.06 8.56
N LYS A 267 -8.38 24.63 7.32
CA LYS A 267 -9.65 24.93 6.61
C LYS A 267 -10.89 24.32 7.28
N THR A 268 -10.70 23.22 8.00
CA THR A 268 -11.77 22.48 8.70
C THR A 268 -11.26 22.08 10.09
N PRO A 269 -12.10 22.07 11.14
CA PRO A 269 -11.72 21.47 12.41
C PRO A 269 -11.29 20.01 12.23
N ALA A 270 -10.19 19.63 12.88
CA ALA A 270 -9.71 18.27 12.88
C ALA A 270 -10.77 17.30 13.41
N LEU A 271 -10.86 16.12 12.81
CA LEU A 271 -11.76 15.06 13.23
C LEU A 271 -11.36 14.56 14.62
N GLU A 272 -12.30 14.50 15.55
CA GLU A 272 -12.12 13.96 16.91
C GLU A 272 -12.60 12.49 17.02
N LEU A 273 -12.44 11.72 15.95
CA LEU A 273 -12.82 10.30 15.90
C LEU A 273 -11.59 9.41 16.15
N PRO A 274 -11.73 8.28 16.87
CA PRO A 274 -10.74 7.21 16.86
C PRO A 274 -10.35 6.85 15.41
N LEU A 275 -9.04 6.77 15.16
CA LEU A 275 -8.47 6.60 13.82
C LEU A 275 -7.45 5.48 13.81
N VAL A 276 -7.58 4.60 12.84
CA VAL A 276 -6.59 3.57 12.51
C VAL A 276 -6.22 3.73 11.05
N VAL A 277 -4.94 3.56 10.72
CA VAL A 277 -4.43 3.60 9.34
C VAL A 277 -3.94 2.21 8.97
N LEU A 278 -4.46 1.66 7.86
CA LEU A 278 -3.92 0.43 7.28
C LEU A 278 -2.80 0.77 6.30
N VAL A 279 -1.67 0.09 6.43
CA VAL A 279 -0.48 0.26 5.58
C VAL A 279 0.12 -1.09 5.17
N ASP A 280 0.81 -1.12 4.04
CA ASP A 280 1.58 -2.28 3.59
C ASP A 280 2.87 -1.85 2.88
N ASP A 281 3.63 -2.81 2.38
CA ASP A 281 4.91 -2.62 1.69
C ASP A 281 4.80 -1.87 0.36
N MET A 282 3.58 -1.60 -0.09
CA MET A 282 3.28 -0.82 -1.29
C MET A 282 2.77 0.59 -0.96
N SER A 283 2.48 0.90 0.31
CA SER A 283 2.26 2.26 0.79
C SER A 283 3.55 3.07 0.65
N ALA A 284 3.58 4.07 -0.23
CA ALA A 284 4.81 4.80 -0.56
C ALA A 284 4.62 6.33 -0.62
N SER A 285 5.71 7.08 -0.45
CA SER A 285 5.76 8.52 -0.72
C SER A 285 4.68 9.31 0.05
N SER A 286 3.77 10.02 -0.62
CA SER A 286 2.68 10.79 -0.01
C SER A 286 1.81 9.98 0.97
N ALA A 287 1.64 8.68 0.75
CA ALA A 287 0.97 7.79 1.71
C ALA A 287 1.78 7.67 3.02
N GLU A 288 3.10 7.54 2.91
CA GLU A 288 4.02 7.50 4.06
C GLU A 288 4.12 8.85 4.75
N VAL A 289 4.07 9.97 4.01
CA VAL A 289 4.00 11.32 4.59
C VAL A 289 2.78 11.45 5.51
N LEU A 290 1.60 11.05 5.03
CA LEU A 290 0.38 11.10 5.81
C LEU A 290 0.45 10.14 7.02
N ALA A 291 0.81 8.87 6.78
CA ALA A 291 0.89 7.85 7.82
C ALA A 291 1.89 8.23 8.91
N GLY A 292 3.07 8.71 8.52
CA GLY A 292 4.15 9.13 9.42
C GLY A 292 3.77 10.35 10.25
N ALA A 293 3.13 11.35 9.66
CA ALA A 293 2.61 12.50 10.41
C ALA A 293 1.57 12.07 11.44
N LEU A 294 0.60 11.25 11.05
CA LEU A 294 -0.43 10.76 11.97
C LEU A 294 0.15 9.91 13.11
N GLN A 295 1.16 9.09 12.81
CA GLN A 295 1.85 8.27 13.83
C GLN A 295 2.65 9.14 14.79
N ASP A 296 3.42 10.13 14.30
CA ASP A 296 4.28 10.98 15.13
C ASP A 296 3.48 11.79 16.16
N TYR A 297 2.30 12.29 15.77
CA TYR A 297 1.38 12.97 16.68
C TYR A 297 0.56 12.02 17.55
N ARG A 298 0.77 10.69 17.44
CA ARG A 298 -0.07 9.65 18.05
C ARG A 298 -1.55 9.86 17.76
N ARG A 299 -1.85 10.39 16.57
CA ARG A 299 -3.21 10.66 16.12
C ARG A 299 -3.89 9.38 15.64
N ALA A 300 -3.13 8.45 15.07
CA ALA A 300 -3.62 7.17 14.61
C ALA A 300 -2.69 6.03 15.02
N VAL A 301 -3.26 4.83 15.14
CA VAL A 301 -2.50 3.58 15.22
C VAL A 301 -2.32 3.06 13.80
N LEU A 302 -1.10 2.75 13.39
CA LEU A 302 -0.81 2.10 12.12
C LEU A 302 -0.88 0.58 12.29
N VAL A 303 -1.62 -0.08 11.39
CA VAL A 303 -1.82 -1.53 11.39
C VAL A 303 -1.46 -2.08 10.02
N GLY A 304 -0.71 -3.19 9.97
CA GLY A 304 -0.39 -3.87 8.72
C GLY A 304 1.07 -4.29 8.64
N ASP A 305 1.72 -4.00 7.52
CA ASP A 305 3.14 -4.27 7.29
C ASP A 305 3.95 -2.96 7.20
N ARG A 306 5.27 -3.05 7.18
CA ARG A 306 6.15 -1.88 7.00
C ARG A 306 5.92 -1.26 5.63
N THR A 307 5.89 0.07 5.58
CA THR A 307 5.74 0.81 4.32
C THR A 307 6.96 0.70 3.41
N TYR A 308 6.82 1.13 2.15
CA TYR A 308 7.82 0.96 1.10
C TYR A 308 9.19 1.59 1.42
N GLY A 309 9.21 2.78 2.05
CA GLY A 309 10.43 3.50 2.40
C GLY A 309 10.94 4.45 1.31
N LYS A 310 10.04 5.17 0.64
CA LYS A 310 10.42 6.17 -0.36
C LYS A 310 10.46 7.56 0.28
N GLY A 311 11.62 7.96 0.79
CA GLY A 311 11.82 9.20 1.55
C GLY A 311 12.28 10.40 0.72
N VAL A 312 12.00 10.39 -0.58
CA VAL A 312 12.45 11.39 -1.56
C VAL A 312 11.30 12.06 -2.29
N VAL A 313 11.48 13.35 -2.61
CA VAL A 313 10.53 14.18 -3.37
C VAL A 313 10.99 14.26 -4.82
N GLN A 314 10.10 13.94 -5.76
CA GLN A 314 10.33 14.13 -7.18
C GLN A 314 9.62 15.38 -7.70
N ALA A 315 10.32 16.15 -8.53
CA ALA A 315 9.70 17.13 -9.40
C ALA A 315 9.42 16.50 -10.76
N ILE A 316 8.25 16.80 -11.34
CA ILE A 316 7.95 16.52 -12.74
C ILE A 316 8.26 17.79 -13.53
N ILE A 317 9.32 17.75 -14.34
CA ILE A 317 9.81 18.89 -15.11
C ILE A 317 9.44 18.68 -16.58
N PRO A 318 8.42 19.37 -17.12
CA PRO A 318 8.05 19.25 -18.53
C PRO A 318 9.21 19.65 -19.44
N LEU A 319 9.39 18.91 -20.53
CA LEU A 319 10.45 19.18 -21.51
C LEU A 319 9.84 19.83 -22.75
N GLU A 320 10.56 20.79 -23.35
CA GLU A 320 10.11 21.48 -24.57
C GLU A 320 9.95 20.52 -25.76
N THR A 321 10.69 19.41 -25.75
CA THR A 321 10.62 18.33 -26.73
C THR A 321 9.40 17.42 -26.55
N GLY A 322 8.56 17.67 -25.55
CA GLY A 322 7.50 16.77 -25.10
C GLY A 322 7.97 15.80 -24.00
N GLY A 323 7.02 15.22 -23.27
CA GLY A 323 7.32 14.40 -22.09
C GLY A 323 7.77 15.21 -20.88
N ALA A 324 8.45 14.54 -19.94
CA ALA A 324 8.97 15.17 -18.72
C ALA A 324 10.18 14.44 -18.14
N LEU A 325 11.00 15.17 -17.37
CA LEU A 325 11.98 14.59 -16.47
C LEU A 325 11.35 14.49 -15.07
N LYS A 326 11.23 13.28 -14.54
CA LYS A 326 10.93 13.05 -13.13
C LYS A 326 12.25 13.01 -12.37
N LEU A 327 12.53 14.04 -11.59
CA LEU A 327 13.83 14.25 -10.95
C LEU A 327 13.69 14.27 -9.43
N THR A 328 14.50 13.48 -8.72
CA THR A 328 14.63 13.60 -7.26
C THR A 328 15.33 14.91 -6.90
N ILE A 329 14.62 15.80 -6.20
CA ILE A 329 15.12 17.15 -5.86
C ILE A 329 15.35 17.36 -4.36
N ALA A 330 14.73 16.55 -3.52
CA ALA A 330 14.84 16.66 -2.07
C ALA A 330 14.58 15.32 -1.38
N ARG A 331 15.00 15.23 -0.13
CA ARG A 331 14.57 14.20 0.83
C ARG A 331 13.57 14.79 1.80
N TYR A 332 12.72 13.96 2.39
CA TYR A 332 11.75 14.43 3.36
C TYR A 332 11.81 13.68 4.69
N PHE A 333 11.32 14.36 5.72
CA PHE A 333 11.33 13.92 7.10
C PHE A 333 9.94 14.11 7.70
N THR A 334 9.53 13.12 8.50
CA THR A 334 8.31 13.17 9.30
C THR A 334 8.38 14.28 10.36
N PRO A 335 7.26 14.70 10.99
CA PRO A 335 7.26 15.75 12.02
C PRO A 335 8.21 15.49 13.19
N GLY A 336 8.40 14.22 13.58
CA GLY A 336 9.35 13.75 14.58
C GLY A 336 10.80 13.70 14.10
N GLY A 337 11.08 14.09 12.85
CA GLY A 337 12.42 14.16 12.26
C GLY A 337 12.94 12.83 11.73
N ARG A 338 12.10 11.79 11.61
CA ARG A 338 12.51 10.50 11.05
C ARG A 338 12.68 10.61 9.54
N SER A 339 13.83 10.16 9.04
CA SER A 339 14.02 9.83 7.62
C SER A 339 13.41 8.46 7.37
N ILE A 340 12.60 8.33 6.32
CA ILE A 340 11.98 7.05 5.97
C ILE A 340 12.63 6.39 4.74
N ASP A 341 13.56 7.08 4.09
CA ASP A 341 14.22 6.61 2.87
C ASP A 341 14.99 5.29 3.12
N GLY A 342 14.67 4.26 2.33
CA GLY A 342 15.22 2.91 2.45
C GLY A 342 14.78 2.13 3.69
N CYS A 343 13.98 2.73 4.58
CA CYS A 343 13.57 2.13 5.85
C CYS A 343 12.06 1.88 5.93
N GLY A 344 11.24 2.81 5.43
CA GLY A 344 9.79 2.80 5.62
C GLY A 344 9.38 3.22 7.03
N ILE A 345 8.08 3.10 7.27
CA ILE A 345 7.41 3.36 8.53
C ILE A 345 6.96 2.01 9.07
N GLU A 346 7.44 1.69 10.27
CA GLU A 346 7.01 0.51 11.02
C GLU A 346 5.59 0.73 11.57
N PRO A 347 4.64 -0.19 11.35
CA PRO A 347 3.30 -0.08 11.93
C PRO A 347 3.37 -0.26 13.45
N ASP A 348 2.47 0.43 14.17
CA ASP A 348 2.33 0.27 15.62
C ASP A 348 1.85 -1.15 15.98
N ARG A 349 1.04 -1.77 15.11
CA ARG A 349 0.62 -3.17 15.21
C ARG A 349 0.89 -3.92 13.91
N TRP A 350 1.93 -4.76 13.94
CA TRP A 350 2.30 -5.62 12.81
C TRP A 350 1.31 -6.77 12.58
N VAL A 351 0.64 -6.77 11.43
CA VAL A 351 -0.30 -7.81 10.97
C VAL A 351 -0.09 -8.04 9.48
N SER A 352 0.66 -9.08 9.13
CA SER A 352 0.94 -9.38 7.71
C SER A 352 -0.07 -10.34 7.09
N THR A 353 -0.92 -11.01 7.89
CA THR A 353 -1.97 -11.87 7.33
C THR A 353 -3.03 -10.95 6.70
N PRO A 354 -3.16 -10.89 5.35
CA PRO A 354 -3.97 -9.85 4.71
C PRO A 354 -5.44 -9.91 5.15
N SER A 355 -5.98 -11.12 5.31
CA SER A 355 -7.36 -11.36 5.75
C SER A 355 -7.64 -10.95 7.20
N LEU A 356 -6.61 -10.63 8.00
CA LEU A 356 -6.76 -10.17 9.39
C LEU A 356 -6.52 -8.68 9.57
N GLN A 357 -6.00 -7.96 8.58
CA GLN A 357 -5.65 -6.54 8.72
C GLN A 357 -6.86 -5.66 9.04
N LEU A 358 -7.98 -5.85 8.32
CA LEU A 358 -9.21 -5.09 8.59
C LEU A 358 -9.79 -5.41 9.98
N VAL A 359 -9.80 -6.69 10.37
CA VAL A 359 -10.25 -7.12 11.70
C VAL A 359 -9.36 -6.52 12.79
N ALA A 360 -8.04 -6.52 12.58
CA ALA A 360 -7.08 -5.93 13.49
C ALA A 360 -7.32 -4.42 13.64
N ALA A 361 -7.58 -3.70 12.55
CA ALA A 361 -7.90 -2.28 12.63
C ALA A 361 -9.20 -2.02 13.42
N ARG A 362 -10.24 -2.84 13.24
CA ARG A 362 -11.46 -2.76 14.04
C ARG A 362 -11.21 -3.03 15.53
N GLN A 363 -10.36 -3.99 15.85
CA GLN A 363 -9.95 -4.26 17.24
C GLN A 363 -9.18 -3.10 17.88
N GLU A 364 -8.45 -2.30 17.10
CA GLU A 364 -7.77 -1.08 17.60
C GLU A 364 -8.75 0.08 17.83
N LEU A 365 -9.87 0.13 17.10
CA LEU A 365 -10.97 1.05 17.39
C LEU A 365 -11.79 0.65 18.61
N GLU A 366 -11.75 -0.63 19.00
CA GLU A 366 -12.48 -1.21 20.14
C GLU A 366 -11.53 -1.91 21.14
N PRO A 367 -10.59 -1.19 21.78
CA PRO A 367 -9.52 -1.80 22.57
C PRO A 367 -10.01 -2.55 23.83
N HIS A 368 -11.25 -2.33 24.25
CA HIS A 368 -11.87 -2.98 25.40
C HIS A 368 -12.67 -4.24 25.05
N SER A 369 -12.82 -4.56 23.76
CA SER A 369 -13.50 -5.77 23.31
C SER A 369 -12.58 -7.00 23.47
N PRO A 370 -13.09 -8.15 23.94
CA PRO A 370 -12.34 -9.40 23.92
C PRO A 370 -11.91 -9.77 22.49
N ARG A 371 -10.66 -10.19 22.33
CA ARG A 371 -10.14 -10.67 21.04
C ARG A 371 -10.33 -12.17 21.00
N SER A 372 -11.07 -12.68 20.02
CA SER A 372 -11.41 -14.11 19.97
C SER A 372 -11.28 -14.69 18.59
N ILE A 373 -11.01 -15.99 18.53
CA ILE A 373 -10.95 -16.79 17.32
C ILE A 373 -11.66 -18.12 17.56
N ILE A 374 -12.56 -18.50 16.65
CA ILE A 374 -13.33 -19.74 16.69
C ILE A 374 -13.01 -20.52 15.44
N PHE A 375 -12.31 -21.65 15.61
CA PHE A 375 -12.06 -22.59 14.54
C PHE A 375 -13.15 -23.64 14.45
N ASN A 376 -13.55 -24.01 13.24
CA ASN A 376 -14.31 -25.23 12.96
C ASN A 376 -13.40 -26.33 12.38
N PHE A 377 -13.42 -27.51 12.97
CA PHE A 377 -12.66 -28.66 12.46
C PHE A 377 -13.18 -29.17 11.10
N SER A 378 -14.44 -28.89 10.77
CA SER A 378 -15.08 -29.25 9.49
C SER A 378 -14.70 -28.34 8.30
N GLY A 379 -13.90 -27.29 8.50
CA GLY A 379 -13.31 -26.51 7.41
C GLY A 379 -14.20 -25.44 6.76
N THR A 380 -15.29 -25.01 7.42
CA THR A 380 -16.32 -24.11 6.85
C THR A 380 -16.07 -22.61 7.06
N GLY A 381 -14.90 -22.24 7.58
CA GLY A 381 -14.51 -20.87 7.93
C GLY A 381 -13.93 -20.79 9.35
N VAL A 382 -13.27 -19.67 9.64
CA VAL A 382 -12.88 -19.27 11.00
C VAL A 382 -13.57 -17.96 11.34
N ILE A 383 -14.01 -17.79 12.58
CA ILE A 383 -14.62 -16.54 13.05
C ILE A 383 -13.60 -15.82 13.93
N VAL A 384 -13.23 -14.60 13.57
CA VAL A 384 -12.32 -13.75 14.35
C VAL A 384 -13.07 -12.53 14.83
N SER A 385 -13.22 -12.39 16.15
CA SER A 385 -13.94 -11.27 16.79
C SER A 385 -15.34 -11.03 16.21
N GLY A 386 -16.04 -12.12 15.86
CA GLY A 386 -17.38 -12.09 15.26
C GLY A 386 -17.41 -12.06 13.74
N GLU A 387 -16.28 -11.84 13.07
CA GLU A 387 -16.20 -11.77 11.61
C GLU A 387 -15.77 -13.09 10.99
N LYS A 388 -16.47 -13.51 9.93
CA LYS A 388 -16.13 -14.74 9.21
C LYS A 388 -14.99 -14.48 8.23
N ILE A 389 -13.88 -15.19 8.42
CA ILE A 389 -12.74 -15.18 7.51
C ILE A 389 -12.81 -16.44 6.64
N GLY A 390 -12.86 -16.23 5.32
CA GLY A 390 -12.98 -17.30 4.33
C GLY A 390 -11.68 -18.08 4.14
N ASP A 391 -10.57 -17.39 4.38
CA ASP A 391 -9.23 -17.83 4.01
C ASP A 391 -8.43 -18.20 5.24
N PHE A 392 -8.47 -19.48 5.60
CA PHE A 392 -7.77 -19.98 6.76
C PHE A 392 -7.34 -21.42 6.57
N THR A 393 -6.37 -21.84 7.38
CA THR A 393 -6.00 -23.24 7.45
C THR A 393 -6.59 -23.87 8.71
N SER A 394 -7.31 -24.98 8.54
CA SER A 394 -7.99 -25.67 9.64
C SER A 394 -7.00 -26.16 10.71
N PRO A 395 -7.41 -26.18 11.99
CA PRO A 395 -6.65 -26.84 13.04
C PRO A 395 -6.37 -28.31 12.69
N LEU A 396 -5.31 -28.84 13.27
CA LEU A 396 -4.88 -30.22 13.11
C LEU A 396 -5.06 -30.98 14.42
N ILE A 397 -5.41 -32.25 14.33
CA ILE A 397 -5.33 -33.18 15.46
C ILE A 397 -4.20 -34.16 15.18
N ARG A 398 -3.20 -34.21 16.06
CA ARG A 398 -2.09 -35.18 15.99
C ARG A 398 -1.85 -35.79 17.35
N ALA A 399 -1.82 -37.12 17.42
CA ALA A 399 -1.63 -37.87 18.66
C ALA A 399 -2.54 -37.42 19.82
N GLY A 400 -3.79 -37.03 19.52
CA GLY A 400 -4.76 -36.55 20.52
C GLY A 400 -4.63 -35.07 20.92
N GLU A 401 -3.60 -34.36 20.45
CA GLU A 401 -3.38 -32.95 20.72
C GLU A 401 -3.83 -32.07 19.53
N ILE A 402 -4.39 -30.90 19.85
CA ILE A 402 -4.89 -29.93 18.86
C ILE A 402 -3.80 -28.90 18.58
N TYR A 403 -3.56 -28.66 17.29
CA TYR A 403 -2.60 -27.68 16.80
C TYR A 403 -3.32 -26.62 15.97
N VAL A 404 -2.93 -25.35 16.15
CA VAL A 404 -3.51 -24.20 15.43
C VAL A 404 -2.42 -23.44 14.66
N PRO A 405 -2.75 -22.78 13.53
CA PRO A 405 -1.78 -22.03 12.74
C PRO A 405 -1.25 -20.84 13.55
N LEU A 406 0.04 -20.85 13.85
CA LEU A 406 0.69 -19.96 14.80
C LEU A 406 0.44 -18.47 14.50
N ARG A 407 0.88 -18.00 13.33
CA ARG A 407 0.81 -16.58 12.96
C ARG A 407 -0.62 -16.08 12.93
N PHE A 408 -1.48 -16.79 12.20
CA PHE A 408 -2.90 -16.45 12.08
C PHE A 408 -3.57 -16.34 13.45
N THR A 409 -3.30 -17.30 14.34
CA THR A 409 -3.93 -17.33 15.66
C THR A 409 -3.45 -16.18 16.54
N LEU A 410 -2.14 -15.89 16.54
CA LEU A 410 -1.56 -14.79 17.31
C LEU A 410 -2.06 -13.42 16.81
N GLU A 411 -2.01 -13.18 15.50
CA GLU A 411 -2.48 -11.92 14.91
C GLU A 411 -3.98 -11.70 15.17
N ALA A 412 -4.79 -12.76 15.05
CA ALA A 412 -6.23 -12.74 15.35
C ALA A 412 -6.54 -12.42 16.82
N LEU A 413 -5.70 -12.92 17.74
CA LEU A 413 -5.80 -12.67 19.18
C LEU A 413 -5.22 -11.31 19.60
N GLY A 414 -4.65 -10.53 18.68
CA GLY A 414 -4.17 -9.20 18.99
C GLY A 414 -2.66 -9.02 19.07
N PHE A 415 -1.88 -10.04 18.76
CA PHE A 415 -0.42 -9.95 18.82
C PHE A 415 0.14 -9.35 17.53
N SER A 416 1.15 -8.50 17.67
CA SER A 416 2.07 -8.16 16.57
C SER A 416 3.07 -9.29 16.40
N VAL A 417 3.22 -9.83 15.20
CA VAL A 417 4.08 -11.01 14.93
C VAL A 417 5.19 -10.67 13.94
N HIS A 418 6.43 -10.64 14.46
CA HIS A 418 7.65 -10.36 13.70
C HIS A 418 8.46 -11.65 13.48
N TRP A 419 8.97 -11.82 12.27
CA TRP A 419 9.80 -12.96 11.88
C TRP A 419 11.22 -12.51 11.60
N HIS A 420 12.16 -12.94 12.44
CA HIS A 420 13.58 -12.76 12.21
C HIS A 420 14.12 -13.97 11.44
N ARG A 421 14.14 -13.86 10.10
CA ARG A 421 14.54 -14.96 9.20
C ARG A 421 15.95 -15.48 9.46
N GLU A 422 16.90 -14.60 9.76
CA GLU A 422 18.30 -14.96 10.04
C GLU A 422 18.46 -15.75 11.35
N GLY A 423 17.61 -15.50 12.33
CA GLY A 423 17.65 -16.16 13.64
C GLY A 423 16.72 -17.37 13.78
N HIS A 424 15.91 -17.68 12.77
CA HIS A 424 14.78 -18.62 12.90
C HIS A 424 13.85 -18.29 14.09
N GLN A 425 13.70 -17.00 14.40
CA GLN A 425 12.95 -16.53 15.56
C GLN A 425 11.64 -15.86 15.17
N VAL A 426 10.60 -16.12 15.98
CA VAL A 426 9.31 -15.42 15.91
C VAL A 426 9.10 -14.67 17.22
N LEU A 427 8.99 -13.36 17.13
CA LEU A 427 8.61 -12.51 18.26
C LEU A 427 7.14 -12.13 18.12
N ALA A 428 6.35 -12.40 19.15
CA ALA A 428 4.96 -11.97 19.20
C ALA A 428 4.66 -11.20 20.48
N ARG A 429 4.04 -10.02 20.35
CA ARG A 429 3.73 -9.13 21.49
C ARG A 429 2.29 -8.64 21.48
N ALA A 430 1.65 -8.59 22.64
CA ALA A 430 0.33 -7.98 22.84
C ALA A 430 0.23 -7.33 24.23
N GLY A 431 0.37 -6.01 24.29
CA GLY A 431 0.47 -5.29 25.57
C GLY A 431 1.72 -5.72 26.33
N SER A 432 1.56 -6.18 27.57
CA SER A 432 2.67 -6.74 28.37
C SER A 432 3.04 -8.18 28.02
N ARG A 433 2.25 -8.84 27.15
CA ARG A 433 2.45 -10.25 26.84
C ARG A 433 3.49 -10.44 25.75
N GLU A 434 4.37 -11.42 25.93
CA GLU A 434 5.46 -11.72 25.01
C GLU A 434 5.65 -13.23 24.80
N LEU A 435 5.84 -13.58 23.53
CA LEU A 435 6.26 -14.89 23.06
C LEU A 435 7.49 -14.72 22.17
N VAL A 436 8.59 -15.35 22.54
CA VAL A 436 9.76 -15.53 21.67
C VAL A 436 9.87 -17.00 21.32
N LEU A 437 9.69 -17.36 20.06
CA LEU A 437 9.87 -18.72 19.57
C LEU A 437 11.16 -18.83 18.80
N ASP A 438 12.00 -19.79 19.17
CA ASP A 438 13.18 -20.14 18.43
C ASP A 438 12.93 -21.49 17.73
N LEU A 439 12.74 -21.44 16.41
CA LEU A 439 12.36 -22.60 15.61
C LEU A 439 13.55 -23.55 15.40
N GLY A 440 14.78 -23.05 15.47
CA GLY A 440 16.00 -23.84 15.32
C GLY A 440 16.25 -24.72 16.54
N THR A 441 16.17 -24.14 17.73
CA THR A 441 16.34 -24.85 19.01
C THR A 441 15.05 -25.50 19.50
N LYS A 442 13.90 -25.20 18.88
CA LYS A 442 12.57 -25.66 19.28
C LYS A 442 12.26 -25.28 20.73
N THR A 443 12.51 -24.03 21.05
CA THR A 443 12.22 -23.47 22.37
C THR A 443 11.31 -22.26 22.26
N ALA A 444 10.59 -21.95 23.34
CA ALA A 444 9.80 -20.75 23.48
C ALA A 444 10.12 -20.07 24.80
N ILE A 445 10.19 -18.75 24.81
CA ILE A 445 10.14 -17.93 26.02
C ILE A 445 8.74 -17.33 26.05
N ILE A 446 7.99 -17.63 27.11
CA ILE A 446 6.62 -17.15 27.32
C ILE A 446 6.57 -16.44 28.65
N GLU A 447 6.31 -15.14 28.66
CA GLU A 447 6.31 -14.33 29.89
C GLU A 447 7.59 -14.56 30.74
N GLY A 448 8.75 -14.65 30.07
CA GLY A 448 10.05 -14.91 30.70
C GLY A 448 10.34 -16.37 31.08
N GLN A 449 9.42 -17.31 30.84
CA GLN A 449 9.61 -18.73 31.15
C GLN A 449 10.03 -19.54 29.93
N ASN A 450 11.10 -20.34 30.07
CA ASN A 450 11.55 -21.27 29.04
C ASN A 450 10.63 -22.50 28.92
N VAL A 451 10.16 -22.77 27.72
CA VAL A 451 9.31 -23.91 27.36
C VAL A 451 9.97 -24.67 26.22
N LYS A 452 10.19 -25.97 26.38
CA LYS A 452 10.61 -26.83 25.27
C LYS A 452 9.41 -27.12 24.38
N LEU A 453 9.57 -26.90 23.08
CA LEU A 453 8.58 -27.27 22.09
C LEU A 453 8.81 -28.73 21.68
N GLY A 454 7.71 -29.44 21.48
CA GLY A 454 7.75 -30.77 20.88
C GLY A 454 8.04 -30.71 19.37
N THR A 455 7.47 -31.65 18.62
CA THR A 455 7.58 -31.64 17.16
C THR A 455 6.86 -30.42 16.59
N LEU A 456 7.59 -29.53 15.91
CA LEU A 456 7.02 -28.46 15.12
C LEU A 456 6.27 -29.07 13.93
N VAL A 457 4.99 -28.74 13.79
CA VAL A 457 4.16 -29.20 12.69
C VAL A 457 4.10 -28.09 11.63
N THR A 458 4.39 -28.44 10.38
CA THR A 458 4.28 -27.52 9.25
C THR A 458 3.31 -28.07 8.22
N ARG A 459 2.39 -27.24 7.72
CA ARG A 459 1.45 -27.60 6.64
C ARG A 459 1.22 -26.39 5.75
N GLY A 460 1.46 -26.54 4.45
CA GLY A 460 1.25 -25.47 3.46
C GLY A 460 2.05 -24.20 3.78
N GLY A 461 3.31 -24.34 4.22
CA GLY A 461 4.16 -23.21 4.63
C GLY A 461 3.84 -22.59 5.99
N SER A 462 2.72 -22.96 6.63
CA SER A 462 2.33 -22.46 7.95
C SER A 462 2.87 -23.33 9.08
N ILE A 463 3.38 -22.69 10.14
CA ILE A 463 3.76 -23.35 11.40
C ILE A 463 2.53 -23.51 12.28
N TYR A 464 2.44 -24.68 12.91
CA TYR A 464 1.38 -25.07 13.82
C TYR A 464 1.97 -25.37 15.20
N LEU A 465 1.36 -24.78 16.24
CA LEU A 465 1.73 -25.02 17.63
C LEU A 465 0.56 -25.62 18.41
N PRO A 466 0.86 -26.41 19.45
CA PRO A 466 -0.17 -27.00 20.29
C PRO A 466 -0.96 -25.92 21.01
N VAL A 467 -2.29 -26.09 21.08
CA VAL A 467 -3.19 -25.10 21.69
C VAL A 467 -2.88 -24.84 23.17
N SER A 468 -2.28 -25.82 23.85
CA SER A 468 -1.81 -25.74 25.24
C SER A 468 -0.78 -24.63 25.46
N LEU A 469 -0.04 -24.24 24.42
CA LEU A 469 0.92 -23.12 24.49
C LEU A 469 0.22 -21.78 24.68
N PHE A 470 -0.94 -21.59 24.04
CA PHE A 470 -1.69 -20.33 24.09
C PHE A 470 -2.26 -20.07 25.48
N SER A 471 -2.64 -21.11 26.23
CA SER A 471 -3.06 -20.98 27.62
C SER A 471 -1.98 -20.35 28.51
N ARG A 472 -0.69 -20.56 28.20
CA ARG A 472 0.43 -19.91 28.93
C ARG A 472 0.56 -18.42 28.63
N LEU A 473 -0.01 -17.95 27.52
CA LEU A 473 -0.13 -16.53 27.17
C LEU A 473 -1.39 -15.88 27.78
N GLY A 474 -2.08 -16.58 28.69
CA GLY A 474 -3.34 -16.10 29.27
C GLY A 474 -4.53 -16.17 28.32
N VAL A 475 -4.45 -16.99 27.25
CA VAL A 475 -5.56 -17.24 26.33
C VAL A 475 -6.48 -18.30 26.91
N ILE A 476 -7.77 -17.98 27.00
CA ILE A 476 -8.82 -18.92 27.40
C ILE A 476 -9.11 -19.84 26.23
N VAL A 477 -8.97 -21.15 26.45
CA VAL A 477 -9.20 -22.18 25.43
C VAL A 477 -10.44 -23.00 25.79
N GLN A 478 -11.41 -23.07 24.89
CA GLN A 478 -12.65 -23.82 25.06
C GLN A 478 -12.93 -24.67 23.83
N ARG A 479 -13.28 -25.94 24.04
CA ARG A 479 -13.67 -26.86 22.95
C ARG A 479 -15.10 -27.33 23.14
N ASN A 480 -15.96 -27.06 22.15
CA ASN A 480 -17.35 -27.47 22.12
C ASN A 480 -17.62 -28.27 20.83
N GLY A 481 -17.55 -29.60 20.92
CA GLY A 481 -17.72 -30.47 19.75
C GLY A 481 -16.69 -30.19 18.65
N GLU A 482 -17.18 -29.72 17.50
CA GLU A 482 -16.37 -29.33 16.33
C GLU A 482 -15.78 -27.92 16.39
N GLN A 483 -16.05 -27.16 17.46
CA GLN A 483 -15.54 -25.81 17.62
C GLN A 483 -14.43 -25.75 18.66
N LEU A 484 -13.38 -25.00 18.32
CA LEU A 484 -12.30 -24.60 19.22
C LEU A 484 -12.29 -23.07 19.30
N LYS A 485 -12.64 -22.52 20.46
CA LYS A 485 -12.59 -21.09 20.75
C LYS A 485 -11.33 -20.77 21.56
N LEU A 486 -10.57 -19.80 21.08
CA LEU A 486 -9.50 -19.14 21.83
C LEU A 486 -9.92 -17.69 22.05
N GLU A 487 -9.76 -17.19 23.27
CA GLU A 487 -10.14 -15.83 23.64
C GLU A 487 -9.07 -15.20 24.53
N LEU A 488 -8.65 -13.99 24.15
CA LEU A 488 -7.75 -13.16 24.92
C LEU A 488 -8.54 -11.97 25.49
N LEU A 489 -8.60 -11.90 26.82
CA LEU A 489 -9.24 -10.78 27.50
C LEU A 489 -8.32 -9.54 27.47
N PRO A 490 -8.89 -8.34 27.32
CA PRO A 490 -8.13 -7.10 27.40
C PRO A 490 -7.42 -7.01 28.75
N VAL A 491 -6.23 -6.41 28.76
CA VAL A 491 -5.52 -6.13 30.01
C VAL A 491 -6.36 -5.09 30.77
N LYS A 492 -6.74 -5.38 32.02
CA LYS A 492 -7.37 -4.38 32.88
C LYS A 492 -6.39 -3.22 33.02
N GLN A 493 -6.77 -2.02 32.59
CA GLN A 493 -6.04 -0.82 32.99
C GLN A 493 -6.25 -0.65 34.50
N GLU A 494 -5.15 -0.63 35.26
CA GLU A 494 -5.16 -0.26 36.68
C GLU A 494 -5.40 1.23 36.86
#